data_AF-A0A7S2ICX9-F1
#
_entry.id   AF-A0A7S2ICX9-F1
#
_cell.length_a   1.000
_cell.length_b   1.000
_cell.length_c   1.000
_cell.angle_alpha   90.00
_cell.angle_beta   90.00
_cell.angle_gamma   90.00
#
_symmetry.space_group_name_H-M   'P 1'
#
loop_
_entity.id
_entity.type
_entity.pdbx_description
1 polymer ?
#
loop_
_entity_poly.entity_id
_entity_poly.type
_entity_poly.pdbx_seq_one_letter_code
_entity_poly.pdbx_strand_id
1 'polypeptide(L)'
;MTPLKSSASSNHLRCGKSALKLLLCIAPLSILHFLSIGNCVLALQTTSSISHARVQHRIKYPQPCSSSLAAAGGFDSSHRATSSWRRTNQRTRLDSSRSTTTSTSFDVQVGNPQKRTDRNGQKKETTSVSPSRQHRQLSKSNTRKALKYIQSIAVASFYGASEAIRQSWWLFPMTLALIPLYCFFLGTRATVPSWYFVVPLNHLTHSPYAAAVVGGFLLSNIFYFISGLFMLDLIPLGRAAGRRVRKFSRHLARDPLLGASVITAGLVSTIYHSVQTLGSYAMAQELCLIDTGVALSSSALFLKNFGLPSWKTSIIGGAGILAWMNPLDGSYAGFHSMWHFFSAMASVSWGFDGFKREVLL
;
A
#
# COMPACT_ATOMS: atom_id res chain seq x y z
N MET A 1 35.28 18.80 28.45
CA MET A 1 34.04 18.32 27.79
C MET A 1 34.29 18.25 26.29
N THR A 2 34.45 17.06 25.75
CA THR A 2 34.66 16.82 24.31
C THR A 2 33.32 16.55 23.61
N PRO A 3 33.05 17.15 22.44
CA PRO A 3 31.78 16.95 21.76
C PRO A 3 31.80 15.62 21.00
N LEU A 4 30.84 14.75 21.32
CA LEU A 4 30.55 13.53 20.55
C LEU A 4 29.99 13.93 19.17
N LYS A 5 30.76 13.67 18.12
CA LYS A 5 30.30 13.80 16.72
C LYS A 5 29.29 12.70 16.40
N SER A 6 28.02 13.06 16.25
CA SER A 6 26.96 12.14 15.82
C SER A 6 27.10 11.80 14.33
N SER A 7 27.35 10.52 14.02
CA SER A 7 27.50 9.97 12.66
C SER A 7 26.17 9.61 11.97
N ALA A 8 25.05 10.25 12.34
CA ALA A 8 23.70 9.82 11.94
C ALA A 8 23.22 10.30 10.54
N SER A 9 24.07 10.95 9.73
CA SER A 9 23.59 11.67 8.53
C SER A 9 23.53 10.83 7.24
N SER A 10 24.30 9.74 7.10
CA SER A 10 24.44 9.06 5.79
C SER A 10 23.42 7.95 5.50
N ASN A 11 22.75 7.40 6.52
CA ASN A 11 21.81 6.29 6.35
C ASN A 11 20.43 6.73 5.81
N HIS A 12 20.00 7.96 6.08
CA HIS A 12 18.68 8.45 5.64
C HIS A 12 18.56 8.63 4.12
N LEU A 13 19.65 8.99 3.42
CA LEU A 13 19.66 9.16 1.97
C LEU A 13 19.60 7.84 1.18
N ARG A 14 19.94 6.69 1.80
CA ARG A 14 19.84 5.36 1.16
C ARG A 14 18.41 4.79 1.21
N CYS A 15 17.66 5.07 2.27
CA CYS A 15 16.29 4.58 2.42
C CYS A 15 15.33 5.24 1.40
N GLY A 16 15.43 6.56 1.21
CA GLY A 16 14.59 7.29 0.24
C GLY A 16 14.78 6.87 -1.22
N LYS A 17 16.01 6.53 -1.63
CA LYS A 17 16.29 6.05 -3.01
C LYS A 17 15.75 4.64 -3.26
N SER A 18 15.64 3.82 -2.21
CA SER A 18 15.10 2.44 -2.33
C SER A 18 13.58 2.46 -2.36
N ALA A 19 12.94 3.30 -1.54
CA ALA A 19 11.49 3.54 -1.60
C ALA A 19 11.06 4.17 -2.93
N LEU A 20 11.80 5.15 -3.45
CA LEU A 20 11.53 5.75 -4.76
C LEU A 20 11.71 4.74 -5.90
N LYS A 21 12.72 3.86 -5.83
CA LYS A 21 12.88 2.76 -6.80
C LYS A 21 11.74 1.75 -6.71
N LEU A 22 11.27 1.39 -5.52
CA LEU A 22 10.12 0.51 -5.33
C LEU A 22 8.84 1.15 -5.91
N LEU A 23 8.62 2.45 -5.65
CA LEU A 23 7.51 3.21 -6.23
C LEU A 23 7.61 3.31 -7.76
N LEU A 24 8.81 3.53 -8.30
CA LEU A 24 9.07 3.54 -9.74
C LEU A 24 9.05 2.14 -10.39
N CYS A 25 9.10 1.06 -9.61
CA CYS A 25 8.89 -0.31 -10.11
C CYS A 25 7.41 -0.71 -10.05
N ILE A 26 6.67 -0.26 -9.04
CA ILE A 26 5.24 -0.55 -8.89
C ILE A 26 4.40 0.31 -9.83
N ALA A 27 4.72 1.61 -9.99
CA ALA A 27 3.95 2.53 -10.82
C ALA A 27 3.84 2.11 -12.31
N PRO A 28 4.89 1.63 -12.99
CA PRO A 28 4.76 1.14 -14.36
C PRO A 28 3.98 -0.17 -14.45
N LEU A 29 4.07 -1.04 -13.44
CA LEU A 29 3.32 -2.30 -13.39
C LEU A 29 1.82 -2.05 -13.18
N SER A 30 1.46 -1.09 -12.32
CA SER A 30 0.08 -0.65 -12.16
C SER A 30 -0.42 0.14 -13.36
N ILE A 31 0.41 0.99 -14.00
CA ILE A 31 0.05 1.67 -15.27
C ILE A 31 -0.08 0.69 -16.44
N LEU A 32 0.76 -0.35 -16.54
CA LEU A 32 0.66 -1.39 -17.57
C LEU A 32 -0.57 -2.27 -17.35
N HIS A 33 -0.89 -2.64 -16.10
CA HIS A 33 -2.17 -3.27 -15.77
C HIS A 33 -3.35 -2.32 -16.09
N PHE A 34 -3.19 -1.02 -15.86
CA PHE A 34 -4.21 0.00 -16.13
C PHE A 34 -4.48 0.19 -17.62
N LEU A 35 -3.43 0.23 -18.45
CA LEU A 35 -3.54 0.27 -19.92
C LEU A 35 -4.10 -1.05 -20.45
N SER A 36 -3.74 -2.19 -19.84
CA SER A 36 -4.30 -3.50 -20.20
C SER A 36 -5.79 -3.59 -19.89
N ILE A 37 -6.23 -3.15 -18.70
CA ILE A 37 -7.63 -3.15 -18.30
C ILE A 37 -8.43 -2.11 -19.10
N GLY A 38 -7.87 -0.91 -19.31
CA GLY A 38 -8.47 0.14 -20.13
C GLY A 38 -8.68 -0.30 -21.58
N ASN A 39 -7.68 -0.95 -22.20
CA ASN A 39 -7.82 -1.53 -23.54
C ASN A 39 -8.82 -2.68 -23.59
N CYS A 40 -8.93 -3.48 -22.52
CA CYS A 40 -9.91 -4.57 -22.43
C CYS A 40 -11.35 -4.02 -22.32
N VAL A 41 -11.56 -2.95 -21.55
CA VAL A 41 -12.85 -2.26 -21.44
C VAL A 41 -13.22 -1.55 -22.75
N LEU A 42 -12.25 -0.92 -23.43
CA LEU A 42 -12.48 -0.31 -24.74
C LEU A 42 -12.85 -1.36 -25.81
N ALA A 43 -12.21 -2.54 -25.77
CA ALA A 43 -12.51 -3.68 -26.64
C ALA A 43 -13.90 -4.28 -26.37
N LEU A 44 -14.33 -4.31 -25.11
CA LEU A 44 -15.68 -4.76 -24.72
C LEU A 44 -16.76 -3.74 -25.11
N GLN A 45 -16.47 -2.44 -25.00
CA GLN A 45 -17.39 -1.39 -25.44
C GLN A 45 -17.55 -1.37 -26.96
N THR A 46 -16.47 -1.52 -27.72
CA THR A 46 -16.54 -1.61 -29.20
C THR A 46 -17.29 -2.85 -29.68
N THR A 47 -17.11 -4.01 -29.03
CA THR A 47 -17.86 -5.23 -29.36
C THR A 47 -19.35 -5.14 -28.99
N SER A 48 -19.71 -4.45 -27.90
CA SER A 48 -21.11 -4.18 -27.53
C SER A 48 -21.81 -3.22 -28.50
N SER A 49 -21.08 -2.21 -29.02
CA SER A 49 -21.60 -1.25 -30.00
C SER A 49 -21.83 -1.90 -31.38
N ILE A 50 -20.95 -2.83 -31.78
CA ILE A 50 -21.11 -3.61 -33.03
C ILE A 50 -22.30 -4.57 -32.95
N SER A 51 -22.58 -5.13 -31.77
CA SER A 51 -23.73 -6.02 -31.57
C SER A 51 -25.06 -5.24 -31.54
N HIS A 52 -25.09 -4.03 -31.00
CA HIS A 52 -26.26 -3.13 -31.13
C HIS A 52 -26.47 -2.62 -32.56
N ALA A 53 -25.40 -2.32 -33.30
CA ALA A 53 -25.49 -1.91 -34.71
C ALA A 53 -26.01 -3.04 -35.63
N ARG A 54 -25.71 -4.31 -35.34
CA ARG A 54 -26.27 -5.46 -36.07
C ARG A 54 -27.75 -5.71 -35.78
N VAL A 55 -28.25 -5.32 -34.61
CA VAL A 55 -29.67 -5.48 -34.26
C VAL A 55 -30.53 -4.34 -34.86
N GLN A 56 -29.97 -3.13 -35.04
CA GLN A 56 -30.70 -2.02 -35.64
C GLN A 56 -30.82 -2.06 -37.17
N HIS A 57 -30.05 -2.91 -37.87
CA HIS A 57 -30.16 -3.05 -39.33
C HIS A 57 -31.40 -3.84 -39.82
N ARG A 58 -32.31 -4.24 -38.92
CA ARG A 58 -33.50 -5.04 -39.26
C ARG A 58 -34.84 -4.33 -39.09
N ILE A 59 -34.84 -3.00 -39.00
CA ILE A 59 -36.08 -2.21 -38.98
C ILE A 59 -35.94 -1.07 -39.99
N LYS A 60 -36.53 -1.26 -41.18
CA LYS A 60 -36.68 -0.21 -42.19
C LYS A 60 -37.85 0.69 -41.79
N TYR A 61 -37.56 1.94 -41.44
CA TYR A 61 -38.54 3.03 -41.49
C TYR A 61 -38.03 4.14 -42.44
N PRO A 62 -38.94 4.84 -43.14
CA PRO A 62 -38.60 5.82 -44.15
C PRO A 62 -38.10 7.13 -43.54
N GLN A 63 -37.11 7.73 -44.21
CA GLN A 63 -36.53 9.05 -43.91
C GLN A 63 -37.40 10.19 -44.46
N PRO A 64 -37.51 11.32 -43.75
CA PRO A 64 -37.78 12.62 -44.34
C PRO A 64 -36.52 13.48 -44.52
N CYS A 65 -36.53 14.25 -45.60
CA CYS A 65 -35.47 15.09 -46.14
C CYS A 65 -35.12 16.34 -45.33
N SER A 66 -33.84 16.76 -45.49
CA SER A 66 -33.27 18.13 -45.52
C SER A 66 -33.45 19.04 -44.29
N SER A 67 -32.50 19.86 -43.85
CA SER A 67 -31.62 20.75 -44.62
C SER A 67 -30.36 21.20 -43.84
N SER A 68 -29.36 21.58 -44.63
CA SER A 68 -28.06 22.20 -44.35
C SER A 68 -28.08 23.51 -43.52
N LEU A 69 -26.98 23.78 -42.78
CA LEU A 69 -26.20 25.02 -42.93
C LEU A 69 -24.79 24.89 -42.33
N ALA A 70 -23.84 25.62 -42.91
CA ALA A 70 -22.40 25.55 -42.74
C ALA A 70 -21.81 26.72 -41.93
N ALA A 71 -20.62 26.52 -41.34
CA ALA A 71 -19.49 27.48 -41.19
C ALA A 71 -18.43 26.79 -40.29
N ALA A 72 -17.20 26.44 -40.71
CA ALA A 72 -16.06 27.20 -41.24
C ALA A 72 -15.19 27.88 -40.16
N GLY A 73 -13.89 27.55 -40.18
CA GLY A 73 -12.78 28.22 -39.47
C GLY A 73 -12.18 27.40 -38.33
N GLY A 74 -10.89 27.12 -38.21
CA GLY A 74 -9.70 27.50 -38.98
C GLY A 74 -8.51 26.85 -38.28
N PHE A 75 -7.61 26.25 -39.06
CA PHE A 75 -6.30 25.78 -38.65
C PHE A 75 -5.42 26.99 -38.30
N ASP A 76 -4.62 26.91 -37.23
CA ASP A 76 -3.21 27.25 -37.38
C ASP A 76 -2.33 26.61 -36.30
N SER A 77 -1.15 26.21 -36.73
CA SER A 77 -0.16 25.43 -36.00
C SER A 77 1.20 26.02 -36.31
N SER A 78 2.02 26.34 -35.29
CA SER A 78 3.48 26.39 -35.43
C SER A 78 4.26 26.73 -34.14
N HIS A 79 5.29 25.90 -33.92
CA HIS A 79 6.62 26.18 -33.35
C HIS A 79 6.75 26.88 -31.97
N ARG A 80 7.45 26.24 -31.02
CA ARG A 80 8.93 26.31 -30.90
C ARG A 80 9.43 25.57 -29.66
N ALA A 81 10.25 24.55 -29.88
CA ALA A 81 11.12 23.98 -28.86
C ALA A 81 12.49 24.66 -28.93
N THR A 82 13.08 25.00 -27.79
CA THR A 82 14.55 24.98 -27.64
C THR A 82 14.94 24.68 -26.20
N SER A 83 15.77 23.64 -26.11
CA SER A 83 16.51 23.07 -25.01
C SER A 83 17.53 24.00 -24.36
N SER A 84 17.79 23.82 -23.06
CA SER A 84 19.17 23.77 -22.54
C SER A 84 19.20 23.33 -21.07
N TRP A 85 19.50 22.05 -20.78
CA TRP A 85 20.01 21.66 -19.46
C TRP A 85 21.26 20.78 -19.60
N ARG A 86 22.37 21.49 -19.38
CA ARG A 86 23.71 21.05 -18.96
C ARG A 86 23.83 19.60 -18.46
N ARG A 87 24.69 18.84 -19.14
CA ARG A 87 25.42 17.69 -18.58
C ARG A 87 26.42 18.18 -17.52
N THR A 88 26.40 17.56 -16.35
CA THR A 88 27.55 17.55 -15.44
C THR A 88 27.79 16.12 -14.96
N ASN A 89 29.02 15.67 -15.20
CA ASN A 89 29.62 14.41 -14.80
C ASN A 89 29.48 14.10 -13.31
N GLN A 90 29.34 12.82 -12.94
CA GLN A 90 30.04 12.26 -11.77
C GLN A 90 30.01 10.72 -11.72
N ARG A 91 31.15 10.14 -12.11
CA ARG A 91 31.97 9.17 -11.35
C ARG A 91 31.19 8.13 -10.50
N THR A 92 30.99 6.95 -11.08
CA THR A 92 30.70 5.71 -10.34
C THR A 92 31.98 5.16 -9.70
N ARG A 93 32.11 5.30 -8.37
CA ARG A 93 32.98 4.44 -7.56
C ARG A 93 32.16 3.24 -7.12
N LEU A 94 32.61 2.06 -7.55
CA LEU A 94 32.19 0.76 -7.05
C LEU A 94 32.84 0.55 -5.67
N ASP A 95 32.05 0.63 -4.60
CA ASP A 95 32.45 0.12 -3.29
C ASP A 95 31.56 -1.06 -2.92
N SER A 96 32.16 -2.25 -3.00
CA SER A 96 31.66 -3.51 -2.45
C SER A 96 31.39 -3.35 -0.96
N SER A 97 30.17 -3.65 -0.50
CA SER A 97 29.83 -3.66 0.92
C SER A 97 29.00 -4.89 1.28
N ARG A 98 29.75 -5.94 1.61
CA ARG A 98 29.54 -6.96 2.65
C ARG A 98 28.15 -6.97 3.29
N SER A 99 27.34 -7.95 2.90
CA SER A 99 26.13 -8.34 3.61
C SER A 99 26.54 -9.15 4.85
N THR A 100 26.19 -8.67 6.04
CA THR A 100 26.36 -9.40 7.29
C THR A 100 25.16 -10.33 7.45
N THR A 101 25.22 -11.50 6.83
CA THR A 101 24.32 -12.62 7.12
C THR A 101 24.72 -13.19 8.47
N THR A 102 23.87 -13.01 9.48
CA THR A 102 23.99 -13.72 10.77
C THR A 102 23.60 -15.18 10.55
N SER A 103 24.52 -15.95 9.96
CA SER A 103 24.42 -17.40 9.89
C SER A 103 24.63 -17.93 11.30
N THR A 104 23.56 -18.41 11.94
CA THR A 104 23.66 -19.24 13.13
C THR A 104 24.07 -20.65 12.70
N SER A 105 25.35 -20.83 12.35
CA SER A 105 25.92 -22.17 12.21
C SER A 105 26.01 -22.80 13.59
N PHE A 106 25.05 -23.65 13.91
CA PHE A 106 25.18 -24.57 15.05
C PHE A 106 26.20 -25.63 14.67
N ASP A 107 27.45 -25.41 15.08
CA ASP A 107 28.48 -26.46 15.08
C ASP A 107 28.04 -27.56 16.05
N VAL A 108 27.43 -28.60 15.49
CA VAL A 108 27.30 -29.89 16.16
C VAL A 108 28.72 -30.46 16.20
N GLN A 109 29.43 -30.22 17.30
CA GLN A 109 30.65 -30.95 17.62
C GLN A 109 30.27 -32.44 17.78
N VAL A 110 30.43 -33.18 16.68
CA VAL A 110 30.53 -34.64 16.71
C VAL A 110 31.85 -34.95 17.40
N GLY A 111 31.80 -35.04 18.72
CA GLY A 111 32.93 -35.42 19.55
C GLY A 111 33.46 -36.77 19.08
N ASN A 112 34.63 -36.74 18.43
CA ASN A 112 35.34 -37.94 18.03
C ASN A 112 35.77 -38.67 19.31
N PRO A 113 35.40 -39.95 19.51
CA PRO A 113 35.78 -40.67 20.72
C PRO A 113 37.31 -40.86 20.73
N GLN A 114 37.98 -40.04 21.54
CA GLN A 114 39.39 -40.19 21.84
C GLN A 114 39.61 -41.56 22.49
N LYS A 115 40.25 -42.47 21.75
CA LYS A 115 40.78 -43.74 22.27
C LYS A 115 41.80 -43.41 23.35
N ARG A 116 41.36 -43.46 24.61
CA ARG A 116 42.22 -43.46 25.78
C ARG A 116 42.71 -44.88 25.98
N THR A 117 43.95 -45.14 25.58
CA THR A 117 44.63 -46.42 25.74
C THR A 117 45.10 -46.53 27.20
N ASP A 118 44.23 -46.99 28.09
CA ASP A 118 44.61 -47.29 29.46
C ASP A 118 45.40 -48.61 29.48
N ARG A 119 46.72 -48.46 29.62
CA ARG A 119 47.67 -49.51 29.95
C ARG A 119 47.54 -49.79 31.45
N ASN A 120 46.67 -50.71 31.85
CA ASN A 120 46.81 -51.44 33.11
C ASN A 120 45.94 -52.70 33.08
N GLY A 121 46.62 -53.85 33.07
CA GLY A 121 46.01 -55.18 33.03
C GLY A 121 45.38 -55.56 34.35
N GLN A 122 44.17 -55.07 34.63
CA GLN A 122 43.26 -55.69 35.57
C GLN A 122 42.24 -56.55 34.82
N LYS A 123 42.30 -57.87 35.06
CA LYS A 123 41.25 -58.83 34.72
C LYS A 123 39.93 -58.30 35.27
N LYS A 124 39.11 -57.74 34.37
CA LYS A 124 37.75 -57.28 34.68
C LYS A 124 36.80 -58.43 34.35
N GLU A 125 36.21 -59.01 35.39
CA GLU A 125 35.12 -59.97 35.26
C GLU A 125 34.02 -59.40 34.37
N THR A 126 33.75 -60.10 33.28
CA THR A 126 32.71 -59.81 32.30
C THR A 126 31.35 -60.14 32.91
N THR A 127 30.85 -59.30 33.81
CA THR A 127 29.43 -59.31 34.18
C THR A 127 28.62 -58.98 32.92
N SER A 128 27.93 -59.99 32.40
CA SER A 128 27.03 -59.91 31.25
C SER A 128 25.84 -59.01 31.56
N VAL A 129 26.02 -57.69 31.40
CA VAL A 129 24.94 -56.72 31.50
C VAL A 129 24.01 -56.92 30.29
N SER A 130 22.80 -57.39 30.58
CA SER A 130 21.77 -57.69 29.58
C SER A 130 21.51 -56.49 28.64
N PRO A 131 21.67 -56.64 27.31
CA PRO A 131 21.61 -55.54 26.34
C PRO A 131 20.24 -54.82 26.28
N SER A 132 19.18 -55.45 26.82
CA SER A 132 17.83 -54.90 26.87
C SER A 132 17.68 -53.66 27.77
N ARG A 133 18.48 -53.53 28.84
CA ARG A 133 18.41 -52.37 29.76
C ARG A 133 19.07 -51.11 29.19
N GLN A 134 20.18 -51.26 28.45
CA GLN A 134 20.86 -50.12 27.83
C GLN A 134 20.02 -49.50 26.70
N HIS A 135 19.37 -50.33 25.88
CA HIS A 135 18.51 -49.87 24.79
C HIS A 135 17.31 -49.04 25.30
N ARG A 136 16.73 -49.43 26.44
CA ARG A 136 15.59 -48.74 27.06
C ARG A 136 15.99 -47.39 27.67
N GLN A 137 17.22 -47.25 28.16
CA GLN A 137 17.73 -45.98 28.68
C GLN A 137 18.08 -44.99 27.55
N LEU A 138 18.68 -45.47 26.46
CA LEU A 138 18.96 -44.65 25.27
C LEU A 138 17.67 -44.09 24.64
N SER A 139 16.63 -44.93 24.53
CA SER A 139 15.31 -44.51 24.02
C SER A 139 14.68 -43.37 24.86
N LYS A 140 14.73 -43.46 26.20
CA LYS A 140 14.19 -42.42 27.10
C LYS A 140 14.98 -41.11 27.06
N SER A 141 16.29 -41.16 26.84
CA SER A 141 17.14 -39.97 26.70
C SER A 141 16.82 -39.23 25.39
N ASN A 142 16.69 -39.97 24.30
CA ASN A 142 16.39 -39.42 22.98
C ASN A 142 14.99 -38.79 22.93
N THR A 143 13.98 -39.41 23.54
CA THR A 143 12.63 -38.82 23.62
C THR A 143 12.59 -37.53 24.44
N ARG A 144 13.31 -37.46 25.56
CA ARG A 144 13.42 -36.21 26.35
C ARG A 144 14.11 -35.09 25.58
N LYS A 145 15.19 -35.40 24.84
CA LYS A 145 15.87 -34.43 23.98
C LYS A 145 14.96 -33.95 22.84
N ALA A 146 14.24 -34.87 22.19
CA ALA A 146 13.28 -34.55 21.14
C ALA A 146 12.15 -33.66 21.65
N LEU A 147 11.58 -33.96 22.82
CA LEU A 147 10.55 -33.12 23.44
C LEU A 147 11.05 -31.71 23.76
N LYS A 148 12.25 -31.57 24.32
CA LYS A 148 12.86 -30.26 24.57
C LYS A 148 13.07 -29.47 23.26
N TYR A 149 13.46 -30.15 22.19
CA TYR A 149 13.64 -29.52 20.89
C TYR A 149 12.30 -29.05 20.28
N ILE A 150 11.27 -29.90 20.30
CA ILE A 150 9.92 -29.54 19.84
C ILE A 150 9.37 -28.36 20.65
N GLN A 151 9.54 -28.37 21.98
CA GLN A 151 9.14 -27.27 22.84
C GLN A 151 9.87 -25.97 22.48
N SER A 152 11.19 -26.04 22.25
CA SER A 152 11.97 -24.87 21.83
C SER A 152 11.51 -24.31 20.48
N ILE A 153 11.18 -25.17 19.53
CA ILE A 153 10.64 -24.74 18.23
C ILE A 153 9.28 -24.08 18.43
N ALA A 154 8.36 -24.72 19.15
CA ALA A 154 7.02 -24.19 19.36
C ALA A 154 7.06 -22.81 20.03
N VAL A 155 7.92 -22.65 21.03
CA VAL A 155 8.15 -21.35 21.71
C VAL A 155 8.72 -20.32 20.73
N ALA A 156 9.75 -20.67 19.96
CA ALA A 156 10.32 -19.77 18.95
C ALA A 156 9.31 -19.36 17.87
N SER A 157 8.49 -20.31 17.40
CA SER A 157 7.40 -20.05 16.44
C SER A 157 6.34 -19.12 17.02
N PHE A 158 5.95 -19.33 18.29
CA PHE A 158 4.99 -18.46 18.96
C PHE A 158 5.52 -17.04 19.15
N TYR A 159 6.77 -16.89 19.63
CA TYR A 159 7.41 -15.58 19.75
C TYR A 159 7.58 -14.89 18.39
N GLY A 160 7.99 -15.63 17.36
CA GLY A 160 8.12 -15.12 16.00
C GLY A 160 6.79 -14.65 15.42
N ALA A 161 5.73 -15.44 15.59
CA ALA A 161 4.38 -15.08 15.15
C ALA A 161 3.84 -13.87 15.91
N SER A 162 4.00 -13.84 17.23
CA SER A 162 3.58 -12.70 18.07
C SER A 162 4.30 -11.42 17.66
N GLU A 163 5.60 -11.48 17.40
CA GLU A 163 6.37 -10.31 16.97
C GLU A 163 5.98 -9.86 15.55
N ALA A 164 5.76 -10.80 14.63
CA ALA A 164 5.26 -10.48 13.29
C ALA A 164 3.89 -9.80 13.33
N ILE A 165 2.96 -10.30 14.15
CA ILE A 165 1.65 -9.67 14.36
C ILE A 165 1.83 -8.27 14.95
N ARG A 166 2.67 -8.11 15.98
CA ARG A 166 2.95 -6.81 16.61
C ARG A 166 3.55 -5.80 15.62
N GLN A 167 4.33 -6.25 14.65
CA GLN A 167 4.92 -5.37 13.63
C GLN A 167 3.98 -5.07 12.47
N SER A 168 3.04 -5.98 12.15
CA SER A 168 2.23 -5.94 10.92
C SER A 168 0.72 -5.82 11.15
N TRP A 169 0.25 -5.65 12.39
CA TRP A 169 -1.19 -5.54 12.69
C TRP A 169 -1.90 -4.42 11.91
N TRP A 170 -1.18 -3.36 11.54
CA TRP A 170 -1.68 -2.25 10.75
C TRP A 170 -2.10 -2.65 9.32
N LEU A 171 -1.64 -3.80 8.82
CA LEU A 171 -2.07 -4.39 7.55
C LEU A 171 -3.34 -5.23 7.67
N PHE A 172 -3.85 -5.50 8.88
CA PHE A 172 -5.04 -6.34 9.04
C PHE A 172 -6.25 -5.85 8.21
N PRO A 173 -6.52 -4.54 8.07
CA PRO A 173 -7.61 -4.07 7.21
C PRO A 173 -7.42 -4.37 5.71
N MET A 174 -6.19 -4.63 5.23
CA MET A 174 -5.95 -5.07 3.84
C MET A 174 -6.59 -6.41 3.53
N THR A 175 -7.00 -7.20 4.53
CA THR A 175 -7.79 -8.42 4.30
C THR A 175 -9.09 -8.13 3.55
N LEU A 176 -9.67 -6.93 3.68
CA LEU A 176 -10.83 -6.50 2.88
C LEU A 176 -10.53 -6.48 1.38
N ALA A 177 -9.31 -6.08 1.00
CA ALA A 177 -8.88 -6.05 -0.40
C ALA A 177 -8.71 -7.46 -1.01
N LEU A 178 -8.64 -8.50 -0.18
CA LEU A 178 -8.56 -9.90 -0.62
C LEU A 178 -9.93 -10.51 -0.88
N ILE A 179 -11.02 -9.91 -0.38
CA ILE A 179 -12.38 -10.46 -0.52
C ILE A 179 -12.79 -10.59 -2.00
N PRO A 180 -12.62 -9.56 -2.87
CA PRO A 180 -12.95 -9.71 -4.30
C PRO A 180 -12.20 -10.86 -4.97
N LEU A 181 -10.90 -11.01 -4.67
CA LEU A 181 -10.08 -12.09 -5.22
C LEU A 181 -10.55 -13.47 -4.72
N TYR A 182 -10.89 -13.58 -3.44
CA TYR A 182 -11.44 -14.80 -2.86
C TYR A 182 -12.77 -15.19 -3.53
N CYS A 183 -13.70 -14.24 -3.69
CA CYS A 183 -14.97 -14.48 -4.38
C CYS A 183 -14.76 -14.88 -5.85
N PHE A 184 -13.81 -14.24 -6.55
CA PHE A 184 -13.45 -14.61 -7.92
C PHE A 184 -13.05 -16.09 -8.04
N PHE A 185 -12.23 -16.61 -7.12
CA PHE A 185 -11.85 -18.03 -7.11
C PHE A 185 -13.02 -18.97 -6.82
N LEU A 186 -14.05 -18.50 -6.10
CA LEU A 186 -15.29 -19.25 -5.88
C LEU A 186 -16.30 -19.12 -7.03
N GLY A 187 -16.00 -18.33 -8.07
CA GLY A 187 -16.95 -18.02 -9.15
C GLY A 187 -18.11 -17.14 -8.69
N THR A 188 -17.99 -16.46 -7.55
CA THR A 188 -18.99 -15.52 -7.00
C THR A 188 -18.50 -14.08 -7.12
N ARG A 189 -19.39 -13.11 -6.91
CA ARG A 189 -19.02 -11.68 -6.82
C ARG A 189 -18.94 -11.25 -5.37
N ALA A 190 -18.02 -10.35 -5.06
CA ALA A 190 -18.00 -9.72 -3.75
C ALA A 190 -19.05 -8.60 -3.72
N THR A 191 -19.84 -8.57 -2.66
CA THR A 191 -20.83 -7.53 -2.40
C THR A 191 -20.52 -6.85 -1.09
N VAL A 192 -20.64 -5.52 -1.06
CA VAL A 192 -20.58 -4.76 0.19
C VAL A 192 -21.78 -5.12 1.07
N PRO A 193 -21.63 -5.14 2.40
CA PRO A 193 -22.76 -5.40 3.30
C PRO A 193 -23.81 -4.29 3.19
N SER A 194 -25.07 -4.60 3.46
CA SER A 194 -26.21 -3.68 3.23
C SER A 194 -26.16 -2.38 4.04
N TRP A 195 -25.43 -2.35 5.15
CA TRP A 195 -25.20 -1.15 5.96
C TRP A 195 -24.07 -0.26 5.41
N TYR A 196 -23.30 -0.75 4.42
CA TYR A 196 -22.24 -0.02 3.74
C TYR A 196 -22.75 0.42 2.36
N PHE A 197 -23.13 1.69 2.25
CA PHE A 197 -23.79 2.20 1.05
C PHE A 197 -22.78 2.58 -0.03
N VAL A 198 -22.82 1.88 -1.16
CA VAL A 198 -22.19 2.32 -2.41
C VAL A 198 -23.28 2.96 -3.27
N VAL A 199 -23.24 4.28 -3.40
CA VAL A 199 -24.24 5.02 -4.19
C VAL A 199 -23.96 4.83 -5.68
N PRO A 200 -24.95 4.39 -6.49
CA PRO A 200 -24.79 4.35 -7.94
C PRO A 200 -24.74 5.79 -8.49
N LEU A 201 -23.73 6.10 -9.29
CA LEU A 201 -23.51 7.46 -9.82
C LEU A 201 -23.88 7.61 -11.29
N ASN A 202 -24.59 6.64 -11.85
CA ASN A 202 -24.98 6.61 -13.26
C ASN A 202 -25.86 7.81 -13.66
N HIS A 203 -26.56 8.45 -12.72
CA HIS A 203 -27.33 9.67 -13.00
C HIS A 203 -26.42 10.88 -13.29
N LEU A 204 -25.21 10.91 -12.75
CA LEU A 204 -24.28 12.03 -12.94
C LEU A 204 -23.83 12.16 -14.39
N THR A 205 -23.70 11.05 -15.12
CA THR A 205 -23.30 11.06 -16.54
C THR A 205 -24.38 11.61 -17.46
N HIS A 206 -25.64 11.67 -17.00
CA HIS A 206 -26.77 12.20 -17.75
C HIS A 206 -27.04 13.69 -17.44
N SER A 207 -26.30 14.29 -16.49
CA SER A 207 -26.45 15.69 -16.12
C SER A 207 -25.82 16.63 -17.17
N PRO A 208 -26.40 17.82 -17.46
CA PRO A 208 -25.77 18.83 -18.31
C PRO A 208 -24.40 19.31 -17.76
N TYR A 209 -24.14 19.09 -16.46
CA TYR A 209 -22.89 19.43 -15.80
C TYR A 209 -22.01 18.21 -15.49
N ALA A 210 -22.24 17.07 -16.17
CA ALA A 210 -21.55 15.80 -15.91
C ALA A 210 -20.02 15.96 -15.86
N ALA A 211 -19.41 16.61 -16.86
CA ALA A 211 -17.96 16.78 -16.91
C ALA A 211 -17.40 17.56 -15.70
N ALA A 212 -18.10 18.61 -15.25
CA ALA A 212 -17.68 19.41 -14.11
C ALA A 212 -17.84 18.66 -12.79
N VAL A 213 -18.96 17.96 -12.59
CA VAL A 213 -19.24 17.20 -11.37
C VAL A 213 -18.32 15.98 -11.26
N VAL A 214 -18.22 15.17 -12.33
CA VAL A 214 -17.34 14.00 -12.37
C VAL A 214 -15.87 14.42 -12.30
N GLY A 215 -15.49 15.44 -13.07
CA GLY A 215 -14.13 15.98 -13.05
C GLY A 215 -13.74 16.50 -11.67
N GLY A 216 -14.61 17.28 -11.02
CA GLY A 216 -14.38 17.77 -9.66
C GLY A 216 -14.31 16.63 -8.62
N PHE A 217 -15.20 15.65 -8.73
CA PHE A 217 -15.22 14.48 -7.86
C PHE A 217 -13.93 13.67 -7.96
N LEU A 218 -13.47 13.36 -9.17
CA LEU A 218 -12.20 12.66 -9.38
C LEU A 218 -11.00 13.52 -8.97
N LEU A 219 -11.03 14.82 -9.30
CA LEU A 219 -9.95 15.76 -8.97
C LEU A 219 -9.78 15.92 -7.46
N SER A 220 -10.84 15.77 -6.66
CA SER A 220 -10.74 15.87 -5.20
C SER A 220 -9.76 14.85 -4.58
N ASN A 221 -9.46 13.73 -5.25
CA ASN A 221 -8.41 12.80 -4.82
C ASN A 221 -6.99 13.40 -4.86
N ILE A 222 -6.78 14.51 -5.57
CA ILE A 222 -5.48 15.22 -5.62
C ILE A 222 -4.96 15.57 -4.23
N PHE A 223 -5.84 15.78 -3.25
CA PHE A 223 -5.45 16.10 -1.89
C PHE A 223 -4.68 14.97 -1.21
N TYR A 224 -4.97 13.70 -1.51
CA TYR A 224 -4.16 12.56 -1.04
C TYR A 224 -2.77 12.57 -1.66
N PHE A 225 -2.65 12.86 -2.96
CA PHE A 225 -1.35 12.95 -3.61
C PHE A 225 -0.52 14.11 -3.05
N ILE A 226 -1.12 15.29 -2.89
CA ILE A 226 -0.44 16.47 -2.32
C ILE A 226 0.02 16.19 -0.89
N SER A 227 -0.85 15.64 -0.04
CA SER A 227 -0.51 15.31 1.36
C SER A 227 0.58 14.23 1.44
N GLY A 228 0.49 13.17 0.66
CA GLY A 228 1.49 12.11 0.64
C GLY A 228 2.84 12.57 0.08
N LEU A 229 2.87 13.35 -1.01
CA LEU A 229 4.09 13.94 -1.56
C LEU A 229 4.73 14.94 -0.59
N PHE A 230 3.91 15.69 0.15
CA PHE A 230 4.38 16.55 1.23
C PHE A 230 5.04 15.73 2.36
N MET A 231 4.46 14.60 2.77
CA MET A 231 5.04 13.72 3.79
C MET A 231 6.35 13.06 3.34
N LEU A 232 6.52 12.85 2.03
CA LEU A 232 7.76 12.34 1.43
C LEU A 232 8.84 13.41 1.23
N ASP A 233 8.58 14.68 1.61
CA ASP A 233 9.45 15.83 1.36
C ASP A 233 9.78 16.02 -0.15
N LEU A 234 8.87 15.59 -1.03
CA LEU A 234 9.03 15.70 -2.49
C LEU A 234 8.47 17.00 -3.06
N ILE A 235 7.61 17.69 -2.31
CA ILE A 235 7.15 19.03 -2.67
C ILE A 235 8.20 20.03 -2.19
N PRO A 236 8.90 20.75 -3.09
CA PRO A 236 9.88 21.75 -2.70
C PRO A 236 9.16 22.92 -2.02
N LEU A 237 9.05 22.85 -0.70
CA LEU A 237 8.60 23.96 0.12
C LEU A 237 9.66 25.06 0.00
N GLY A 238 9.36 26.07 -0.82
CA GLY A 238 10.27 27.17 -1.14
C GLY A 238 10.84 27.86 0.11
N ARG A 239 11.80 28.77 -0.08
CA ARG A 239 12.46 29.47 1.04
C ARG A 239 11.45 30.17 1.98
N ALA A 240 10.30 30.57 1.44
CA ALA A 240 9.17 31.16 2.15
C ALA A 240 8.50 30.22 3.17
N ALA A 241 8.58 28.90 2.99
CA ALA A 241 8.09 27.96 4.00
C ALA A 241 8.95 28.10 5.26
N GLY A 242 8.32 28.48 6.38
CA GLY A 242 9.01 28.72 7.64
C GLY A 242 9.88 27.54 8.07
N ARG A 243 10.98 27.81 8.80
CA ARG A 243 11.93 26.78 9.28
C ARG A 243 11.23 25.59 9.97
N ARG A 244 10.12 25.85 10.68
CA ARG A 244 9.30 24.84 11.37
C ARG A 244 8.67 23.84 10.39
N VAL A 245 8.09 24.30 9.28
CA VAL A 245 7.45 23.42 8.27
C VAL A 245 8.47 22.52 7.60
N ARG A 246 9.66 23.04 7.25
CA ARG A 246 10.75 22.22 6.68
C ARG A 246 11.31 21.20 7.68
N LYS A 247 11.34 21.52 8.97
CA LYS A 247 11.76 20.55 10.01
C LYS A 247 10.72 19.44 10.16
N PHE A 248 9.44 19.81 10.06
CA PHE A 248 8.32 18.88 10.10
C PHE A 248 8.28 17.94 8.89
N SER A 249 8.34 18.46 7.66
CA SER A 249 8.37 17.65 6.43
C SER A 249 9.49 16.61 6.47
N ARG A 250 10.71 17.04 6.82
CA ARG A 250 11.87 16.13 6.98
C ARG A 250 11.71 15.11 8.10
N HIS A 251 10.92 15.41 9.12
CA HIS A 251 10.63 14.46 10.18
C HIS A 251 9.67 13.38 9.71
N LEU A 252 8.59 13.75 9.01
CA LEU A 252 7.67 12.80 8.40
C LEU A 252 8.37 11.89 7.38
N ALA A 253 9.27 12.46 6.58
CA ALA A 253 10.05 11.71 5.60
C ALA A 253 11.01 10.67 6.22
N ARG A 254 11.13 10.59 7.56
CA ARG A 254 11.84 9.50 8.24
C ARG A 254 11.14 8.16 8.04
N ASP A 255 9.81 8.18 7.91
CA ASP A 255 9.03 7.00 7.56
C ASP A 255 8.32 7.21 6.21
N PRO A 256 8.95 6.80 5.09
CA PRO A 256 8.38 6.97 3.77
C PRO A 256 7.11 6.14 3.55
N LEU A 257 6.84 5.13 4.40
CA LEU A 257 5.63 4.30 4.26
C LEU A 257 4.36 5.11 4.53
N LEU A 258 4.42 6.12 5.41
CA LEU A 258 3.28 6.99 5.67
C LEU A 258 2.85 7.74 4.40
N GLY A 259 3.78 8.50 3.80
CA GLY A 259 3.49 9.24 2.57
C GLY A 259 3.13 8.32 1.40
N ALA A 260 3.81 7.18 1.25
CA ALA A 260 3.49 6.19 0.22
C ALA A 260 2.10 5.57 0.41
N SER A 261 1.69 5.27 1.65
CA SER A 261 0.36 4.72 1.93
C SER A 261 -0.76 5.71 1.59
N VAL A 262 -0.57 7.00 1.86
CA VAL A 262 -1.55 8.05 1.52
C VAL A 262 -1.66 8.22 -0.01
N ILE A 263 -0.54 8.21 -0.73
CA ILE A 263 -0.55 8.22 -2.21
C ILE A 263 -1.26 6.99 -2.76
N THR A 264 -1.00 5.82 -2.19
CA THR A 264 -1.62 4.56 -2.61
C THR A 264 -3.14 4.62 -2.37
N ALA A 265 -3.58 5.13 -1.22
CA ALA A 265 -5.00 5.35 -0.93
C ALA A 265 -5.64 6.29 -1.96
N GLY A 266 -5.02 7.43 -2.26
CA GLY A 266 -5.52 8.35 -3.29
C GLY A 266 -5.59 7.73 -4.68
N LEU A 267 -4.61 6.90 -5.06
CA LEU A 267 -4.61 6.18 -6.33
C LEU A 267 -5.75 5.17 -6.41
N VAL A 268 -5.89 4.31 -5.41
CA VAL A 268 -6.94 3.28 -5.37
C VAL A 268 -8.33 3.93 -5.34
N SER A 269 -8.50 4.98 -4.54
CA SER A 269 -9.75 5.75 -4.47
C SER A 269 -10.09 6.42 -5.80
N THR A 270 -9.11 6.97 -6.51
CA THR A 270 -9.31 7.52 -7.87
C THR A 270 -9.81 6.44 -8.84
N ILE A 271 -9.24 5.24 -8.79
CA ILE A 271 -9.66 4.12 -9.65
C ILE A 271 -11.08 3.69 -9.30
N TYR A 272 -11.36 3.48 -8.01
CA TYR A 272 -12.68 3.12 -7.51
C TYR A 272 -13.74 4.14 -7.97
N HIS A 273 -13.53 5.43 -7.72
CA HIS A 273 -14.50 6.47 -8.09
C HIS A 273 -14.63 6.67 -9.60
N SER A 274 -13.57 6.41 -10.37
CA SER A 274 -13.66 6.39 -11.84
C SER A 274 -14.62 5.29 -12.31
N VAL A 275 -14.48 4.08 -11.77
CA VAL A 275 -15.37 2.95 -12.10
C VAL A 275 -16.78 3.13 -11.51
N GLN A 276 -16.90 3.70 -10.31
CA GLN A 276 -18.19 4.03 -9.70
C GLN A 276 -18.99 5.03 -10.54
N THR A 277 -18.30 5.96 -11.19
CA THR A 277 -18.94 7.04 -11.96
C THR A 277 -19.18 6.67 -13.42
N LEU A 278 -18.25 5.94 -14.04
CA LEU A 278 -18.25 5.70 -15.50
C LEU A 278 -18.41 4.21 -15.88
N GLY A 279 -18.33 3.30 -14.90
CA GLY A 279 -18.22 1.87 -15.12
C GLY A 279 -19.38 1.05 -14.56
N SER A 280 -19.12 -0.25 -14.35
CA SER A 280 -20.10 -1.18 -13.80
C SER A 280 -20.24 -1.01 -12.30
N TYR A 281 -21.47 -0.85 -11.82
CA TYR A 281 -21.78 -0.78 -10.38
C TYR A 281 -21.29 -2.01 -9.61
N ALA A 282 -21.36 -3.20 -10.21
CA ALA A 282 -20.85 -4.42 -9.57
C ALA A 282 -19.32 -4.37 -9.37
N MET A 283 -18.57 -3.88 -10.37
CA MET A 283 -17.12 -3.69 -10.22
C MET A 283 -16.80 -2.59 -9.21
N ALA A 284 -17.63 -1.55 -9.13
CA ALA A 284 -17.47 -0.49 -8.14
C ALA A 284 -17.60 -1.02 -6.71
N GLN A 285 -18.53 -1.95 -6.44
CA GLN A 285 -18.64 -2.59 -5.13
C GLN A 285 -17.39 -3.39 -4.74
N GLU A 286 -16.80 -4.13 -5.69
CA GLU A 286 -15.56 -4.88 -5.46
C GLU A 286 -14.37 -3.94 -5.19
N LEU A 287 -14.23 -2.89 -6.00
CA LEU A 287 -13.19 -1.86 -5.82
C LEU A 287 -13.36 -1.07 -4.53
N CYS A 288 -14.59 -0.87 -4.06
CA CYS A 288 -14.87 -0.22 -2.78
C CYS A 288 -14.27 -0.97 -1.59
N LEU A 289 -14.28 -2.31 -1.61
CA LEU A 289 -13.63 -3.13 -0.58
C LEU A 289 -12.11 -2.95 -0.58
N ILE A 290 -11.51 -2.86 -1.77
CA ILE A 290 -10.07 -2.62 -1.94
C ILE A 290 -9.71 -1.23 -1.42
N ASP A 291 -10.44 -0.20 -1.84
CA ASP A 291 -10.25 1.19 -1.43
C ASP A 291 -10.35 1.34 0.10
N THR A 292 -11.40 0.78 0.69
CA THR A 292 -11.62 0.79 2.14
C THR A 292 -10.49 0.07 2.88
N GLY A 293 -10.05 -1.10 2.40
CA GLY A 293 -8.94 -1.85 3.00
C GLY A 293 -7.63 -1.05 3.01
N VAL A 294 -7.32 -0.35 1.91
CA VAL A 294 -6.12 0.50 1.79
C VAL A 294 -6.22 1.72 2.69
N ALA A 295 -7.37 2.41 2.70
CA ALA A 295 -7.59 3.60 3.52
C ALA A 295 -7.52 3.29 5.03
N LEU A 296 -8.14 2.18 5.47
CA LEU A 296 -8.09 1.74 6.87
C LEU A 296 -6.68 1.29 7.26
N SER A 297 -5.94 0.61 6.38
CA SER A 297 -4.56 0.19 6.65
C SER A 297 -3.60 1.38 6.74
N SER A 298 -3.78 2.39 5.88
CA SER A 298 -3.06 3.66 6.01
C SER A 298 -3.36 4.32 7.35
N SER A 299 -4.65 4.43 7.73
CA SER A 299 -5.05 4.98 9.02
C SER A 299 -4.46 4.21 10.22
N ALA A 300 -4.43 2.88 10.15
CA ALA A 300 -3.80 2.03 11.16
C ALA A 300 -2.27 2.22 11.22
N LEU A 301 -1.61 2.48 10.09
CA LEU A 301 -0.19 2.83 10.05
C LEU A 301 0.09 4.17 10.76
N PHE A 302 -0.78 5.18 10.59
CA PHE A 302 -0.70 6.41 11.36
C PHE A 302 -0.87 6.17 12.86
N LEU A 303 -1.85 5.34 13.25
CA LEU A 303 -2.05 4.98 14.65
C LEU A 303 -0.85 4.24 15.24
N LYS A 304 -0.22 3.33 14.47
CA LYS A 304 1.00 2.63 14.88
C LYS A 304 2.16 3.58 15.11
N ASN A 305 2.39 4.52 14.20
CA ASN A 305 3.56 5.39 14.23
C ASN A 305 3.41 6.59 15.17
N PHE A 306 2.21 7.17 15.25
CA PHE A 306 1.99 8.39 16.01
C PHE A 306 1.11 8.21 17.24
N GLY A 307 0.46 7.06 17.43
CA GLY A 307 -0.55 6.88 18.48
C GLY A 307 -1.83 7.66 18.18
N LEU A 308 -2.64 7.92 19.21
CA LEU A 308 -3.94 8.58 19.03
C LEU A 308 -3.80 10.01 18.48
N PRO A 309 -4.73 10.45 17.60
CA PRO A 309 -4.77 11.82 17.11
C PRO A 309 -5.13 12.78 18.23
N SER A 310 -4.70 14.04 18.14
CA SER A 310 -5.21 15.08 19.05
C SER A 310 -6.71 15.31 18.83
N TRP A 311 -7.35 15.98 19.79
CA TRP A 311 -8.74 16.44 19.65
C TRP A 311 -8.97 17.26 18.37
N LYS A 312 -8.03 18.14 18.00
CA LYS A 312 -8.15 18.97 16.80
C LYS A 312 -8.14 18.13 15.53
N THR A 313 -7.23 17.17 15.44
CA THR A 313 -7.19 16.21 14.32
C THR A 313 -8.42 15.32 14.28
N SER A 314 -8.92 14.92 15.45
CA SER A 314 -10.15 14.13 15.58
C SER A 314 -11.38 14.90 15.07
N ILE A 315 -11.49 16.20 15.32
CA ILE A 315 -12.55 17.05 14.74
C ILE A 315 -12.48 17.03 13.20
N ILE A 316 -11.28 17.23 12.63
CA ILE A 316 -11.10 17.25 11.16
C ILE A 316 -11.49 15.89 10.57
N GLY A 317 -11.01 14.80 11.16
CA GLY A 317 -11.37 13.44 10.75
C GLY A 317 -12.86 13.16 10.91
N GLY A 318 -13.46 13.58 12.03
CA GLY A 318 -14.90 13.46 12.29
C GLY A 318 -15.76 14.23 11.28
N ALA A 319 -15.37 15.45 10.92
CA ALA A 319 -16.01 16.22 9.85
C ALA A 319 -15.92 15.48 8.50
N GLY A 320 -14.78 14.83 8.24
CA GLY A 320 -14.65 13.90 7.13
C GLY A 320 -15.70 12.78 7.20
N ILE A 321 -15.76 12.04 8.32
CA ILE A 321 -16.68 10.89 8.45
C ILE A 321 -18.12 11.33 8.25
N LEU A 322 -18.52 12.49 8.79
CA LEU A 322 -19.85 13.06 8.58
C LEU A 322 -20.13 13.37 7.09
N ALA A 323 -19.13 13.88 6.37
CA ALA A 323 -19.24 14.11 4.93
C ALA A 323 -19.32 12.78 4.15
N TRP A 324 -18.61 11.75 4.58
CA TRP A 324 -18.67 10.42 3.99
C TRP A 324 -20.04 9.73 4.19
N MET A 325 -20.65 9.90 5.37
CA MET A 325 -21.90 9.24 5.75
C MET A 325 -23.16 9.78 5.02
N ASN A 326 -23.05 10.77 4.14
CA ASN A 326 -24.21 11.32 3.44
C ASN A 326 -24.67 10.41 2.29
N PRO A 327 -25.84 9.74 2.40
CA PRO A 327 -26.31 8.81 1.37
C PRO A 327 -27.14 9.49 0.28
N LEU A 328 -27.29 10.82 0.30
CA LEU A 328 -28.19 11.54 -0.61
C LEU A 328 -27.60 11.63 -2.01
N ASP A 329 -28.16 10.89 -2.97
CA ASP A 329 -27.72 10.75 -4.36
C ASP A 329 -27.34 12.08 -5.06
N GLY A 330 -28.12 13.15 -4.85
CA GLY A 330 -27.90 14.44 -5.48
C GLY A 330 -26.73 15.25 -4.90
N SER A 331 -26.32 14.95 -3.66
CA SER A 331 -25.26 15.66 -2.95
C SER A 331 -24.03 14.80 -2.67
N TYR A 332 -24.13 13.48 -2.88
CA TYR A 332 -23.09 12.49 -2.59
C TYR A 332 -21.73 12.91 -3.15
N ALA A 333 -21.64 13.25 -4.45
CA ALA A 333 -20.37 13.60 -5.07
C ALA A 333 -19.69 14.82 -4.39
N GLY A 334 -20.47 15.82 -3.98
CA GLY A 334 -19.97 17.00 -3.28
C GLY A 334 -19.47 16.67 -1.88
N PHE A 335 -20.29 16.02 -1.07
CA PHE A 335 -19.93 15.62 0.30
C PHE A 335 -18.77 14.61 0.32
N HIS A 336 -18.75 13.66 -0.61
CA HIS A 336 -17.66 12.71 -0.73
C HIS A 336 -16.35 13.36 -1.22
N SER A 337 -16.43 14.42 -2.05
CA SER A 337 -15.25 15.25 -2.35
C SER A 337 -14.72 15.97 -1.11
N MET A 338 -15.60 16.45 -0.22
CA MET A 338 -15.21 17.04 1.07
C MET A 338 -14.57 15.98 1.98
N TRP A 339 -15.05 14.74 1.96
CA TRP A 339 -14.41 13.62 2.67
C TRP A 339 -12.94 13.44 2.25
N HIS A 340 -12.62 13.46 0.95
CA HIS A 340 -11.22 13.35 0.48
C HIS A 340 -10.36 14.49 1.01
N PHE A 341 -10.86 15.72 0.96
CA PHE A 341 -10.17 16.89 1.47
C PHE A 341 -9.91 16.81 2.98
N PHE A 342 -10.95 16.52 3.79
CA PHE A 342 -10.81 16.41 5.24
C PHE A 342 -9.93 15.24 5.66
N SER A 343 -10.01 14.10 4.96
CA SER A 343 -9.15 12.95 5.22
C SER A 343 -7.67 13.27 4.97
N ALA A 344 -7.36 13.95 3.86
CA ALA A 344 -6.00 14.40 3.55
C ALA A 344 -5.50 15.46 4.55
N MET A 345 -6.36 16.37 5.00
CA MET A 345 -6.01 17.32 6.06
C MET A 345 -5.77 16.63 7.40
N ALA A 346 -6.61 15.66 7.76
CA ALA A 346 -6.50 14.91 9.00
C ALA A 346 -5.18 14.14 9.04
N SER A 347 -4.75 13.51 7.93
CA SER A 347 -3.48 12.79 7.87
C SER A 347 -2.27 13.71 8.10
N VAL A 348 -2.24 14.89 7.46
CA VAL A 348 -1.19 15.90 7.68
C VAL A 348 -1.21 16.40 9.13
N SER A 349 -2.39 16.70 9.67
CA SER A 349 -2.54 17.15 11.05
C SER A 349 -2.10 16.08 12.06
N TRP A 350 -2.40 14.80 11.81
CA TRP A 350 -1.99 13.69 12.66
C TRP A 350 -0.47 13.52 12.65
N GLY A 351 0.15 13.67 11.47
CA GLY A 351 1.61 13.74 11.37
C GLY A 351 2.20 14.86 12.23
N PHE A 352 1.57 16.04 12.24
CA PHE A 352 2.00 17.17 13.09
C PHE A 352 1.91 16.84 14.57
N ASP A 353 0.89 16.10 15.00
CA ASP A 353 0.75 15.67 16.39
C ASP A 353 1.88 14.72 16.79
N GLY A 354 2.23 13.76 15.93
CA GLY A 354 3.38 12.87 16.12
C GLY A 354 4.68 13.66 16.28
N PHE A 355 4.93 14.60 15.36
CA PHE A 355 6.11 15.47 15.43
C PHE A 355 6.20 16.27 16.73
N LYS A 356 5.08 16.82 17.21
CA LYS A 356 5.06 17.56 18.49
C LYS A 356 5.41 16.65 19.67
N ARG A 357 4.87 15.43 19.70
CA ARG A 357 5.14 14.46 20.77
C ARG A 357 6.60 14.01 20.81
N GLU A 358 7.25 13.83 19.67
CA GLU A 358 8.65 13.37 19.63
C GLU A 358 9.70 14.46 19.84
N VAL A 359 9.36 15.73 19.58
CA VAL A 359 10.35 16.81 19.52
C VAL A 359 10.16 17.87 20.60
N LEU A 360 8.95 18.02 21.15
CA LEU A 360 8.63 19.07 22.13
C LEU A 360 8.37 18.54 23.54
N LEU A 361 8.27 17.23 23.71
CA LEU A 361 8.28 16.53 24.99
C LEU A 361 9.61 15.81 25.12
#